data_AF-A0A970SFV6-F1
#
_entry.id   AF-A0A970SFV6-F1
#
_cell.length_a   1.000
_cell.length_b   1.000
_cell.length_c   1.000
_cell.angle_alpha   90.00
_cell.angle_beta   90.00
_cell.angle_gamma   90.00
#
_symmetry.space_group_name_H-M   'P 1'
#
loop_
_entity.id
_entity.type
_entity.pdbx_description
1 polymer ?
#
loop_
_entity_poly.entity_id
_entity_poly.type
_entity_poly.pdbx_seq_one_letter_code
_entity_poly.pdbx_strand_id
1 'polypeptide(L)'
;MNKGKVEISLEEARSFMVNYHNLNEVREYRGIDGIIQCFRQLKRIQYDPLNVVGRNADLVLQSRVSDYEPSMLYDLLYRQHKLIDGFDKEM
;
A
#
# COMPACT_ATOMS: atom_id res chain seq x y z
N MET A 1 -14.86 26.62 9.17
CA MET A 1 -14.54 25.61 10.21
C MET A 1 -13.27 26.03 10.92
N ASN A 2 -13.37 26.38 12.21
CA ASN A 2 -12.21 26.62 13.06
C ASN A 2 -11.42 25.31 13.18
N LYS A 3 -10.27 25.20 12.53
CA LYS A 3 -9.33 24.10 12.78
C LYS A 3 -8.60 24.43 14.08
N GLY A 4 -9.12 23.94 15.20
CA GLY A 4 -8.38 23.95 16.47
C GLY A 4 -7.04 23.23 16.28
N LYS A 5 -6.01 23.71 16.98
CA LYS A 5 -4.68 23.09 16.97
C LYS A 5 -4.80 21.70 17.60
N VAL A 6 -4.43 20.65 16.85
CA VAL A 6 -4.36 19.28 17.36
C VAL A 6 -2.94 19.05 17.86
N GLU A 7 -2.79 18.81 19.15
CA GLU A 7 -1.51 18.43 19.77
C GLU A 7 -1.52 16.91 20.00
N ILE A 8 -0.49 16.23 19.50
CA ILE A 8 -0.29 14.77 19.67
C ILE A 8 1.12 14.52 20.19
N SER A 9 1.27 13.50 21.02
CA SER A 9 2.55 12.96 21.45
C SER A 9 3.27 12.22 20.31
N LEU A 10 4.57 11.98 20.48
CA LEU A 10 5.36 11.16 19.56
C LEU A 10 4.87 9.72 19.48
N GLU A 11 4.33 9.18 20.57
CA GLU A 11 3.79 7.83 20.63
C GLU A 11 2.50 7.70 19.83
N GLU A 12 1.59 8.67 19.95
CA GLU A 12 0.37 8.74 19.16
C GLU A 12 0.69 8.91 17.67
N ALA A 13 1.65 9.78 17.32
CA ALA A 13 2.08 9.96 15.94
C ALA A 13 2.66 8.66 15.34
N ARG A 14 3.50 7.94 16.09
CA ARG A 14 4.05 6.65 15.65
C ARG A 14 2.96 5.62 15.44
N SER A 15 2.08 5.47 16.43
CA SER A 15 0.95 4.53 16.37
C SER A 15 0.02 4.85 15.20
N PHE A 16 -0.27 6.13 14.98
CA PHE A 16 -1.03 6.59 13.83
C PHE A 16 -0.37 6.17 12.51
N MET A 17 0.93 6.38 12.35
CA MET A 17 1.64 6.02 11.11
C MET A 17 1.66 4.50 10.87
N VAL A 18 1.93 3.70 11.91
CA VAL A 18 1.92 2.23 11.81
C VAL A 18 0.53 1.73 11.39
N ASN A 19 -0.53 2.25 12.01
CA ASN A 19 -1.91 1.93 11.69
C ASN A 19 -2.29 2.40 10.28
N TYR A 20 -1.91 3.63 9.90
CA TYR A 20 -2.19 4.21 8.58
C TYR A 20 -1.60 3.37 7.47
N HIS A 21 -0.37 2.89 7.65
CA HIS A 21 0.33 2.05 6.69
C HIS A 21 -0.02 0.56 6.82
N ASN A 22 -0.89 0.18 7.76
CA ASN A 22 -1.29 -1.19 8.06
C ASN A 22 -0.10 -2.14 8.28
N LEU A 23 0.96 -1.66 8.93
CA LEU A 23 2.18 -2.45 9.20
C LEU A 23 2.04 -3.38 10.41
N ASN A 24 0.93 -3.26 11.14
CA ASN A 24 0.56 -4.06 12.30
C ASN A 24 -0.77 -4.80 12.08
N GLU A 25 -1.22 -4.91 10.82
CA GLU A 25 -2.41 -5.68 10.44
C GLU A 25 -3.71 -5.23 11.15
N VAL A 26 -3.80 -3.94 11.54
CA VAL A 26 -5.00 -3.38 12.18
C VAL A 26 -6.25 -3.47 11.28
N ARG A 27 -6.05 -3.61 9.96
CA ARG A 27 -7.08 -3.94 8.98
C ARG A 27 -6.71 -5.24 8.29
N GLU A 28 -7.69 -6.14 8.19
CA GLU A 28 -7.53 -7.37 7.41
C GLU A 28 -7.76 -7.07 5.93
N TYR A 29 -6.70 -7.19 5.14
CA TYR A 29 -6.76 -7.15 3.68
C TYR A 29 -6.42 -8.53 3.14
N ARG A 30 -7.23 -9.04 2.21
CA ARG A 30 -7.04 -10.38 1.64
C ARG A 30 -7.23 -10.39 0.12
N GLY A 31 -6.34 -11.06 -0.59
CA GLY A 31 -6.41 -11.25 -2.04
C GLY A 31 -6.57 -9.95 -2.83
N ILE A 32 -7.20 -10.03 -4.00
CA ILE A 32 -7.37 -8.89 -4.93
C ILE A 32 -8.09 -7.70 -4.28
N ASP A 33 -9.17 -7.95 -3.53
CA ASP A 33 -9.92 -6.87 -2.87
C ASP A 33 -9.08 -6.16 -1.81
N GLY A 34 -8.24 -6.93 -1.09
CA GLY A 34 -7.25 -6.40 -0.16
C GLY A 34 -6.21 -5.50 -0.82
N ILE A 35 -5.74 -5.85 -2.03
CA ILE A 35 -4.84 -4.99 -2.80
C ILE A 35 -5.52 -3.65 -3.12
N ILE A 36 -6.77 -3.67 -3.59
CA ILE A 36 -7.51 -2.44 -3.89
C ILE A 36 -7.72 -1.58 -2.63
N GLN A 37 -8.05 -2.20 -1.49
CA GLN A 37 -8.16 -1.49 -0.21
C GLN A 37 -6.82 -0.88 0.23
N CYS A 38 -5.71 -1.62 0.05
CA CYS A 38 -4.36 -1.13 0.31
C CYS A 38 -4.03 0.10 -0.54
N PHE A 39 -4.31 0.06 -1.85
CA PHE A 39 -4.12 1.21 -2.75
C PHE A 39 -5.04 2.39 -2.41
N ARG A 40 -6.28 2.15 -1.96
CA ARG A 40 -7.17 3.22 -1.48
C ARG A 40 -6.57 3.96 -0.28
N GLN A 41 -5.78 3.29 0.55
CA GLN A 41 -5.10 3.88 1.70
C GLN A 41 -3.75 4.53 1.32
N LEU A 42 -2.85 3.76 0.70
CA LEU A 42 -1.48 4.19 0.39
C LEU A 42 -1.40 5.11 -0.83
N LYS A 43 -2.41 5.08 -1.70
CA LYS A 43 -2.56 5.83 -2.96
C LYS A 43 -1.62 5.42 -4.08
N ARG A 44 -0.36 5.14 -3.77
CA ARG A 44 0.66 4.69 -4.72
C ARG A 44 1.68 3.82 -4.03
N ILE A 45 2.31 2.95 -4.81
CA ILE A 45 3.42 2.12 -4.39
C ILE A 45 4.49 2.27 -5.47
N GLN A 46 5.74 2.41 -5.07
CA GLN A 46 6.85 2.46 -6.01
C GLN A 46 7.02 1.09 -6.68
N TYR A 47 6.92 1.09 -7.99
CA TYR A 47 7.12 -0.10 -8.81
C TYR A 47 8.55 -0.11 -9.33
N ASP A 48 9.42 -0.83 -8.63
CA ASP A 48 10.80 -1.07 -9.07
C ASP A 48 10.86 -2.43 -9.80
N PRO A 49 11.28 -2.48 -11.08
CA PRO A 49 11.39 -3.74 -11.81
C PRO A 49 12.52 -4.64 -11.30
N LEU A 50 13.46 -4.14 -10.49
CA LEU A 50 14.53 -4.94 -9.91
C LEU A 50 13.96 -6.04 -9.01
N ASN A 51 14.37 -7.27 -9.28
CA ASN A 51 13.86 -8.46 -8.60
C ASN A 51 15.01 -9.34 -8.11
N VAL A 52 15.64 -8.95 -6.99
CA VAL A 52 16.69 -9.76 -6.34
C VAL A 52 16.08 -10.72 -5.32
N VAL A 53 15.17 -10.22 -4.49
CA VAL A 53 14.44 -11.00 -3.46
C VAL A 53 12.92 -10.84 -3.58
N GLY A 54 12.45 -10.19 -4.64
CA GLY A 54 11.09 -9.70 -4.83
C GLY A 54 11.11 -8.26 -5.36
N ARG A 55 10.18 -7.91 -6.25
CA ARG A 55 9.97 -6.50 -6.66
C ARG A 55 9.43 -5.72 -5.46
N ASN A 56 9.81 -4.46 -5.33
CA ASN A 56 9.38 -3.63 -4.20
C ASN A 56 7.84 -3.63 -4.01
N ALA A 57 7.08 -3.56 -5.11
CA ALA A 57 5.62 -3.59 -5.05
C ALA A 57 5.07 -4.91 -4.47
N ASP A 58 5.70 -6.04 -4.80
CA ASP A 58 5.32 -7.35 -4.26
C ASP A 58 5.59 -7.42 -2.75
N LEU A 59 6.75 -6.94 -2.30
CA LEU A 59 7.10 -6.92 -0.87
C LEU A 59 6.14 -6.02 -0.05
N VAL A 60 5.76 -4.87 -0.60
CA VAL A 60 4.81 -3.95 0.03
C VAL A 60 3.42 -4.56 0.15
N LEU A 61 2.95 -5.29 -0.86
CA LEU A 61 1.63 -5.92 -0.84
C LEU A 61 1.63 -7.20 0.02
N GLN A 62 2.65 -8.04 -0.09
CA GLN A 62 2.78 -9.26 0.70
C GLN A 62 2.80 -8.99 2.21
N SER A 63 3.42 -7.89 2.65
CA SER A 63 3.45 -7.48 4.06
C SER A 63 2.13 -6.93 4.60
N ARG A 64 1.11 -6.74 3.76
CA ARG A 64 -0.15 -6.07 4.14
C ARG A 64 -1.41 -6.84 3.75
N VAL A 65 -1.31 -7.75 2.78
CA VAL A 65 -2.44 -8.44 2.17
C VAL A 65 -2.22 -9.94 2.30
N SER A 66 -3.06 -10.59 3.09
CA SER A 66 -3.05 -12.04 3.22
C SER A 66 -3.37 -12.71 1.89
N ASP A 67 -2.76 -13.87 1.66
CA ASP A 67 -2.86 -14.66 0.42
C ASP A 67 -2.42 -13.89 -0.85
N TYR A 68 -1.55 -12.88 -0.70
CA TYR A 68 -1.02 -12.16 -1.84
C TYR A 68 -0.16 -13.05 -2.74
N GLU A 69 -0.44 -13.00 -4.03
CA GLU A 69 0.40 -13.58 -5.09
C GLU A 69 0.71 -12.53 -6.16
N PRO A 70 1.93 -12.50 -6.74
CA PRO A 70 2.29 -11.51 -7.77
C PRO A 70 1.36 -11.47 -8.99
N SER A 71 0.71 -12.60 -9.31
CA SER A 71 -0.28 -12.70 -10.38
C SER A 71 -1.50 -11.81 -10.13
N MET A 72 -1.86 -11.56 -8.86
CA MET A 72 -2.99 -10.70 -8.50
C MET A 72 -2.72 -9.24 -8.85
N LEU A 73 -1.50 -8.75 -8.57
CA LEU A 73 -1.09 -7.41 -8.98
C LEU A 73 -1.02 -7.31 -10.51
N TYR A 74 -0.45 -8.32 -11.17
CA TYR A 74 -0.40 -8.38 -12.63
C TYR A 74 -1.80 -8.31 -13.27
N ASP A 75 -2.76 -9.08 -12.75
CA ASP A 75 -4.14 -9.07 -13.22
C ASP A 75 -4.79 -7.69 -13.05
N LEU A 76 -4.54 -7.02 -11.92
CA LEU A 76 -5.07 -5.68 -11.66
C LEU A 76 -4.48 -4.62 -12.59
N LEU A 77 -3.19 -4.72 -12.91
CA LEU A 77 -2.47 -3.78 -13.78
C LEU A 77 -2.80 -3.98 -15.26
N TYR A 78 -2.74 -5.23 -15.75
CA TYR A 78 -2.66 -5.48 -17.21
C TYR A 78 -3.81 -6.29 -17.78
N ARG A 79 -4.72 -6.82 -16.95
CA ARG A 79 -5.92 -7.52 -17.42
C ARG A 79 -7.20 -6.78 -17.10
N GLN A 80 -7.37 -6.40 -15.83
CA GLN A 80 -8.55 -5.70 -15.33
C GLN A 80 -8.44 -4.18 -15.47
N HIS A 81 -7.23 -3.65 -15.66
CA HIS A 81 -6.93 -2.20 -15.74
C HIS A 81 -7.55 -1.40 -14.58
N LYS A 82 -7.56 -1.97 -13.37
CA LYS A 82 -8.05 -1.32 -12.15
C LYS A 82 -6.96 -0.50 -11.45
N LEU A 83 -5.71 -0.82 -11.74
CA LEU A 83 -4.52 -0.07 -11.35
C LEU A 83 -3.75 0.32 -12.61
N ILE A 84 -2.89 1.32 -12.50
CA ILE A 84 -1.99 1.76 -13.54
C ILE A 84 -0.58 1.89 -12.97
N ASP A 85 0.41 1.40 -13.69
CA ASP A 85 1.81 1.72 -13.48
C ASP A 85 2.27 2.76 -14.51
N GLY A 86 3.22 3.59 -14.12
CA GLY A 86 3.71 4.65 -14.97
C GLY A 86 4.74 5.48 -14.23
N PHE A 87 5.42 6.33 -14.99
CA PHE A 87 6.38 7.27 -14.44
C PHE A 87 5.65 8.30 -13.57
N ASP A 88 6.00 8.33 -12.28
CA ASP A 88 5.57 9.33 -11.30
C ASP A 88 6.81 9.84 -10.59
N LYS A 89 6.97 11.16 -10.51
CA LYS A 89 8.12 11.84 -9.88
C LYS A 89 9.50 11.57 -10.48
N GLU A 90 9.57 11.12 -11.73
CA GLU A 90 10.78 11.31 -12.53
C GLU A 90 11.00 12.83 -12.71
N MET A 91 12.20 13.32 -12.36
CA MET A 91 12.66 14.69 -12.65
C MET A 91 13.57 14.70 -13.86
#